data_AF-A0A2Z4FS44-F1
#
_entry.id   AF-A0A2Z4FS44-F1
#
_cell.length_a   1.000
_cell.length_b   1.000
_cell.length_c   1.000
_cell.angle_alpha   90.00
_cell.angle_beta   90.00
_cell.angle_gamma   90.00
#
_symmetry.space_group_name_H-M   'P 1'
#
loop_
_entity.id
_entity.type
_entity.pdbx_description
1 polymer ?
#
loop_
_entity_poly.entity_id
_entity_poly.type
_entity_poly.pdbx_seq_one_letter_code
_entity_poly.pdbx_strand_id
1 'polypeptide(L)'
;PEVLRCKRRINFDGLGYSIPQRPPQAVARRNERERNRVRLVNSGFATLRNHVPNGRVNKKMSKVETLKSAVDYIQQLQQLLSESDAVNAVFSTGSPGPHYPMYSAPAPRPNYDSYSSDGSPCPPLSPEEEELLDFTS
;
A
#
# COMPACT_ATOMS: atom_id res chain seq x y z
N PRO A 1 -5.81 12.62 -66.87
CA PRO A 1 -6.07 11.17 -66.72
C PRO A 1 -5.44 10.62 -65.43
N GLU A 2 -6.26 10.50 -64.39
CA GLU A 2 -5.84 10.11 -63.04
C GLU A 2 -6.05 8.60 -62.84
N VAL A 3 -5.00 7.88 -62.44
CA VAL A 3 -5.01 6.41 -62.39
C VAL A 3 -5.63 5.95 -61.06
N LEU A 4 -6.87 5.47 -61.12
CA LEU A 4 -7.61 4.87 -60.01
C LEU A 4 -6.88 3.61 -59.51
N ARG A 5 -6.21 3.72 -58.36
CA ARG A 5 -5.61 2.57 -57.65
C ARG A 5 -6.71 1.69 -57.06
N CYS A 6 -7.07 0.62 -57.77
CA CYS A 6 -7.93 -0.45 -57.27
C CYS A 6 -7.22 -1.23 -56.15
N LYS A 7 -7.42 -0.84 -54.89
CA LYS A 7 -7.08 -1.66 -53.72
C LYS A 7 -8.13 -2.75 -53.56
N ARG A 8 -7.86 -3.93 -54.12
CA ARG A 8 -8.65 -5.15 -53.88
C ARG A 8 -8.48 -5.54 -52.40
N ARG A 9 -9.51 -5.32 -51.58
CA ARG A 9 -9.57 -5.87 -50.22
C ARG A 9 -9.66 -7.39 -50.35
N ILE A 10 -8.68 -8.10 -49.79
CA ILE A 10 -8.72 -9.55 -49.69
C ILE A 10 -9.73 -9.86 -48.56
N ASN A 11 -10.90 -10.39 -48.90
CA ASN A 11 -11.85 -10.92 -47.93
C ASN A 11 -11.43 -12.35 -47.59
N PHE A 12 -11.17 -12.60 -46.30
CA PHE A 12 -10.76 -13.91 -45.76
C PHE A 12 -11.95 -14.81 -45.37
N ASP A 13 -13.20 -14.38 -45.63
CA ASP A 13 -14.42 -15.06 -45.20
C ASP A 13 -14.65 -16.44 -45.86
N GLY A 14 -13.84 -16.83 -46.85
CA GLY A 14 -13.98 -18.10 -47.58
C GLY A 14 -13.29 -19.32 -46.96
N LEU A 15 -12.56 -19.18 -45.84
CA LEU A 15 -11.76 -20.27 -45.28
C LEU A 15 -12.36 -20.94 -44.03
N GLY A 16 -13.60 -20.63 -43.65
CA GLY A 16 -14.27 -21.26 -42.51
C GLY A 16 -13.66 -20.96 -41.13
N TYR A 17 -12.54 -20.23 -41.08
CA TYR A 17 -11.95 -19.70 -39.87
C TYR A 17 -12.35 -18.22 -39.76
N SER A 18 -13.42 -17.94 -39.02
CA SER A 18 -13.72 -16.58 -38.60
C SER A 18 -12.55 -16.07 -37.75
N ILE A 19 -11.71 -15.20 -38.32
CA ILE A 19 -10.67 -14.50 -37.55
C ILE A 19 -11.40 -13.67 -36.50
N PRO A 20 -11.11 -13.82 -35.20
CA PRO A 20 -11.74 -12.99 -34.19
C PRO A 20 -11.42 -11.53 -34.50
N GLN A 21 -12.46 -10.77 -34.84
CA GLN A 21 -12.37 -9.34 -35.09
C GLN A 21 -11.66 -8.68 -33.90
N ARG A 22 -10.55 -7.98 -34.15
CA ARG A 22 -9.83 -7.27 -33.07
C ARG A 22 -10.83 -6.32 -32.40
N PRO A 23 -10.90 -6.30 -31.06
CA PRO A 23 -11.75 -5.37 -30.37
C PRO A 23 -11.38 -3.94 -30.79
N PRO A 24 -12.35 -3.02 -30.93
CA PRO A 24 -12.08 -1.62 -31.24
C PRO A 24 -11.00 -1.06 -30.31
N GLN A 25 -10.10 -0.19 -30.81
CA GLN A 25 -8.94 0.28 -30.05
C GLN A 25 -9.30 0.88 -28.68
N ALA A 26 -10.45 1.55 -28.56
CA ALA A 26 -10.96 2.07 -27.29
C ALA A 26 -11.26 0.94 -26.27
N VAL A 27 -11.83 -0.17 -26.73
CA VAL A 27 -12.10 -1.36 -25.90
C VAL A 27 -10.78 -2.01 -25.48
N ALA A 28 -9.81 -2.13 -26.40
CA ALA A 28 -8.48 -2.66 -26.07
C ALA A 28 -7.79 -1.83 -24.96
N ARG A 29 -7.81 -0.49 -25.07
CA ARG A 29 -7.27 0.41 -24.02
C ARG A 29 -8.03 0.26 -22.69
N ARG A 30 -9.36 0.10 -22.72
CA ARG A 30 -10.16 -0.14 -21.51
C ARG A 30 -9.78 -1.46 -20.84
N ASN A 31 -9.65 -2.55 -21.61
CA ASN A 31 -9.29 -3.87 -21.09
C ASN A 31 -7.88 -3.89 -20.49
N GLU A 32 -6.94 -3.18 -21.12
CA GLU A 32 -5.59 -3.05 -20.61
C GLU A 32 -5.56 -2.39 -19.22
N ARG A 33 -6.31 -1.29 -19.06
CA ARG A 33 -6.44 -0.61 -17.76
C ARG A 33 -7.00 -1.53 -16.69
N GLU A 34 -8.05 -2.29 -17.03
CA GLU A 34 -8.66 -3.22 -16.07
C GLU A 34 -7.69 -4.35 -15.70
N ARG A 35 -6.91 -4.86 -16.66
CA ARG A 35 -5.87 -5.85 -16.39
C ARG A 35 -4.83 -5.31 -15.41
N ASN A 36 -4.37 -4.08 -15.59
CA ASN A 36 -3.40 -3.45 -14.69
C ASN A 36 -3.97 -3.22 -13.28
N ARG A 37 -5.23 -2.77 -13.19
CA ARG A 37 -5.93 -2.61 -11.91
C ARG A 37 -6.02 -3.94 -11.16
N VAL A 38 -6.43 -5.01 -11.85
CA VAL A 38 -6.54 -6.35 -11.26
C VAL A 38 -5.17 -6.92 -10.88
N ARG A 39 -4.13 -6.66 -11.69
CA ARG A 39 -2.74 -7.04 -11.38
C ARG A 39 -2.29 -6.43 -10.05
N LEU A 40 -2.56 -5.14 -9.83
CA LEU A 40 -2.23 -4.43 -8.59
C LEU A 40 -2.93 -5.08 -7.39
N VAL A 41 -4.25 -5.32 -7.50
CA VAL A 41 -5.01 -5.99 -6.43
C VAL A 41 -4.45 -7.36 -6.10
N ASN A 42 -4.15 -8.18 -7.12
CA ASN A 42 -3.62 -9.53 -6.91
C ASN A 42 -2.21 -9.51 -6.29
N SER A 43 -1.38 -8.53 -6.65
CA SER A 43 -0.09 -8.29 -5.99
C SER A 43 -0.27 -7.94 -4.52
N GLY A 44 -1.22 -7.07 -4.18
CA GLY A 44 -1.57 -6.74 -2.79
C GLY A 44 -1.99 -7.97 -1.97
N PHE A 45 -2.81 -8.86 -2.55
CA PHE A 45 -3.15 -10.14 -1.91
C PHE A 45 -1.94 -11.04 -1.70
N ALA A 46 -1.00 -11.09 -2.65
CA ALA A 46 0.23 -11.87 -2.48
C ALA A 46 1.11 -11.32 -1.36
N THR A 47 1.26 -10.00 -1.26
CA THR A 47 1.96 -9.34 -0.16
C THR A 47 1.29 -9.64 1.17
N LEU A 48 -0.04 -9.54 1.25
CA LEU A 48 -0.78 -9.86 2.48
C LEU A 48 -0.55 -11.32 2.91
N ARG A 49 -0.55 -12.27 1.96
CA ARG A 49 -0.24 -13.69 2.27
C ARG A 49 1.13 -13.86 2.89
N ASN A 50 2.11 -13.03 2.55
CA ASN A 50 3.43 -13.10 3.15
C ASN A 50 3.48 -12.66 4.62
N HIS A 51 2.41 -12.05 5.13
CA HIS A 51 2.35 -11.52 6.49
C HIS A 51 1.30 -12.23 7.36
N VAL A 52 0.38 -12.99 6.76
CA VAL A 52 -0.57 -13.80 7.52
C VAL A 52 0.03 -15.17 7.90
N PRO A 53 -0.36 -15.72 9.06
CA PRO A 53 0.00 -17.07 9.47
C PRO A 53 -0.39 -18.08 8.38
N ASN A 54 0.47 -19.08 8.16
CA ASN A 54 0.31 -20.09 7.12
C ASN A 54 0.31 -19.58 5.66
N GLY A 55 0.18 -18.27 5.40
CA GLY A 55 0.14 -17.71 4.05
C GLY A 55 1.48 -17.75 3.32
N ARG A 56 2.60 -17.57 4.03
CA ARG A 56 3.96 -17.70 3.47
C ARG A 56 4.24 -19.11 2.95
N VAL A 57 3.78 -20.12 3.69
CA VAL A 57 4.01 -21.54 3.37
C VAL A 57 2.98 -22.03 2.36
N ASN A 58 1.73 -21.60 2.50
CA ASN A 58 0.62 -22.05 1.66
C ASN A 58 0.29 -21.02 0.58
N LYS A 59 1.06 -21.04 -0.50
CA LYS A 59 0.86 -20.19 -1.69
C LYS A 59 -0.51 -20.38 -2.38
N LYS A 60 -1.30 -21.37 -1.94
CA LYS A 60 -2.65 -21.71 -2.39
C LYS A 60 -3.81 -21.08 -1.59
N MET A 61 -3.55 -20.29 -0.55
CA MET A 61 -4.64 -19.65 0.22
C MET A 61 -5.55 -18.79 -0.66
N SER A 62 -6.86 -18.99 -0.60
CA SER A 62 -7.83 -18.19 -1.34
C SER A 62 -7.90 -16.74 -0.83
N LYS A 63 -8.57 -15.84 -1.58
CA LYS A 63 -8.76 -14.45 -1.16
C LYS A 63 -9.52 -14.35 0.16
N VAL A 64 -10.60 -15.13 0.29
CA VAL A 64 -11.44 -15.13 1.50
C VAL A 64 -10.66 -15.65 2.71
N GLU A 65 -9.95 -16.77 2.56
CA GLU A 65 -9.12 -17.33 3.64
C GLU A 65 -8.00 -16.37 4.06
N THR A 66 -7.36 -15.72 3.08
CA THR A 66 -6.32 -14.71 3.33
C THR A 66 -6.88 -13.56 4.17
N LEU A 67 -8.07 -13.06 3.85
CA LEU A 67 -8.70 -11.96 4.59
C LEU A 67 -9.12 -12.38 6.00
N LYS A 68 -9.75 -13.55 6.15
CA LYS A 68 -10.14 -14.07 7.46
C LYS A 68 -8.91 -14.24 8.37
N SER A 69 -7.88 -14.91 7.86
CA SER A 69 -6.64 -15.12 8.61
C SER A 69 -5.93 -13.82 8.98
N ALA A 70 -6.01 -12.77 8.14
CA ALA A 70 -5.45 -11.47 8.47
C ALA A 70 -6.18 -10.82 9.66
N VAL A 71 -7.52 -10.85 9.67
CA VAL A 71 -8.32 -10.31 10.78
C VAL A 71 -8.00 -11.05 12.08
N ASP A 72 -8.02 -12.39 12.03
CA ASP A 72 -7.73 -13.23 13.20
C ASP A 72 -6.32 -12.99 13.73
N TYR A 73 -5.34 -12.80 12.84
CA TYR A 73 -3.96 -12.57 13.24
C TYR A 73 -3.76 -11.20 13.89
N ILE A 74 -4.39 -10.14 13.37
CA ILE A 74 -4.36 -8.81 14.01
C ILE A 74 -4.91 -8.90 15.44
N GLN A 75 -6.05 -9.58 15.63
CA GLN A 75 -6.66 -9.75 16.94
C GLN A 75 -5.74 -10.51 17.92
N GLN A 76 -5.12 -11.59 17.46
CA GLN A 76 -4.16 -12.36 18.27
C GLN A 76 -2.95 -11.51 18.67
N LEU A 77 -2.38 -10.74 17.75
CA LEU A 77 -1.26 -9.85 18.05
C LEU A 77 -1.64 -8.77 19.07
N GLN A 78 -2.84 -8.19 18.94
CA GLN A 78 -3.36 -7.22 19.91
C GLN A 78 -3.53 -7.84 21.31
N GLN A 79 -4.06 -9.06 21.39
CA GLN A 79 -4.19 -9.77 22.65
C GLN A 79 -2.83 -10.02 23.32
N LEU A 80 -1.85 -10.54 22.56
CA LEU A 80 -0.51 -10.80 23.07
C LEU A 80 0.18 -9.55 23.63
N LEU A 81 0.02 -8.41 22.95
CA LEU A 81 0.54 -7.12 23.42
C LEU A 81 -0.14 -6.68 24.72
N SER A 82 -1.48 -6.80 24.80
CA SER A 82 -2.23 -6.42 26.00
C SER A 82 -1.88 -7.27 27.23
N GLU A 83 -1.65 -8.57 27.05
CA GLU A 83 -1.20 -9.46 28.12
C GLU A 83 0.22 -9.10 28.57
N SER A 84 1.11 -8.79 27.62
CA SER A 84 2.49 -8.33 27.91
C SER A 84 2.52 -7.03 28.71
N ASP A 85 1.65 -6.07 28.38
CA ASP A 85 1.56 -4.80 29.10
C ASP A 85 1.01 -4.99 30.52
N ALA A 86 0.03 -5.88 30.67
CA ALA A 86 -0.53 -6.23 31.98
C ALA A 86 0.53 -6.87 32.89
N VAL A 87 1.34 -7.82 32.39
CA VAL A 87 2.40 -8.43 33.19
C VAL A 87 3.50 -7.41 33.54
N ASN A 88 3.91 -6.58 32.58
CA ASN A 88 4.93 -5.54 32.81
C ASN A 88 4.46 -4.49 33.83
N ALA A 89 3.18 -4.12 33.81
CA ALA A 89 2.60 -3.24 34.82
C ALA A 89 2.66 -3.87 36.22
N VAL A 90 2.30 -5.15 36.36
CA VAL A 90 2.41 -5.87 37.64
C VAL A 90 3.86 -5.91 38.14
N PHE A 91 4.82 -6.23 37.29
CA PHE A 91 6.24 -6.24 37.66
C PHE A 91 6.78 -4.85 38.01
N SER A 92 6.30 -3.79 37.35
CA SER A 92 6.72 -2.40 37.63
C SER A 92 6.10 -1.88 38.93
N THR A 93 4.89 -2.31 39.29
CA THR A 93 4.23 -1.94 40.56
C THR A 93 4.73 -2.73 41.78
N GLY A 94 5.54 -3.77 41.57
CA GLY A 94 6.09 -4.64 42.62
C GLY A 94 7.35 -4.13 43.32
N SER A 95 7.85 -2.93 43.03
CA SER A 95 8.97 -2.33 43.76
C SER A 95 8.47 -1.23 44.71
N PRO A 96 8.38 -1.47 46.03
CA PRO A 96 8.31 -0.40 46.99
C PRO A 96 9.70 0.25 47.02
N GLY A 97 9.92 1.24 46.16
CA GLY A 97 11.08 2.10 46.26
C GLY A 97 11.12 2.71 47.66
N PRO A 98 12.29 2.73 48.35
CA PRO A 98 12.36 3.30 49.68
C PRO A 98 12.02 4.78 49.60
N HIS A 99 10.88 5.13 50.21
CA HIS A 99 10.48 6.49 50.48
C HIS A 99 11.52 7.12 51.42
N TYR A 100 12.44 7.89 50.85
CA TYR A 100 13.24 8.85 51.61
C TYR A 100 12.48 10.18 51.66
N PRO A 101 12.09 10.68 52.84
CA PRO A 101 11.60 12.02 52.94
C PRO A 101 12.77 13.01 52.92
N MET A 102 12.46 14.25 52.54
CA MET A 102 13.25 15.48 52.77
C MET A 102 14.42 15.71 51.78
N TYR A 103 14.60 16.86 51.12
CA TYR A 103 14.42 18.26 51.51
C TYR A 103 13.97 19.16 50.33
N SER A 104 13.25 20.24 50.66
CA SER A 104 13.00 21.38 49.78
C SER A 104 14.27 22.16 49.45
N ALA A 105 14.39 22.66 48.21
CA ALA A 105 15.12 23.89 47.90
C ALA A 105 14.55 24.55 46.62
N PRO A 106 14.35 25.90 46.57
CA PRO A 106 13.61 26.57 45.49
C PRO A 106 14.48 27.33 44.45
N ALA A 107 13.91 27.45 43.24
CA ALA A 107 14.05 28.51 42.21
C ALA A 107 15.39 28.62 41.40
N PRO A 108 15.45 29.30 40.22
CA PRO A 108 14.43 30.12 39.53
C PRO A 108 14.20 29.80 38.02
N ARG A 109 13.09 30.31 37.45
CA ARG A 109 12.84 30.40 35.99
C ARG A 109 13.58 31.62 35.39
N PRO A 110 13.92 31.61 34.09
CA PRO A 110 13.12 32.38 33.10
C PRO A 110 12.90 31.54 31.80
N ASN A 111 11.68 31.39 31.29
CA ASN A 111 10.98 32.26 30.33
C ASN A 111 11.82 32.75 29.13
N TYR A 112 11.60 32.14 27.96
CA TYR A 112 11.46 32.91 26.72
C TYR A 112 10.37 32.24 25.87
N ASP A 113 9.25 32.94 25.70
CA ASP A 113 8.49 32.87 24.46
C ASP A 113 9.21 33.76 23.45
N SER A 114 9.51 33.26 22.25
CA SER A 114 9.52 34.12 21.06
C SER A 114 9.31 33.29 19.79
N TYR A 115 8.05 33.33 19.36
CA TYR A 115 7.59 33.30 17.97
C TYR A 115 8.51 34.10 17.04
N SER A 116 8.92 33.52 15.90
CA SER A 116 8.58 34.01 14.56
C SER A 116 9.60 33.65 13.47
N SER A 117 9.04 33.09 12.39
CA SER A 117 9.26 33.41 10.96
C SER A 117 10.67 33.27 10.38
N ASP A 118 10.87 32.31 9.47
CA ASP A 118 10.97 32.54 8.01
C ASP A 118 11.27 31.22 7.27
N GLY A 119 10.92 31.15 5.99
CA GLY A 119 10.72 29.95 5.18
C GLY A 119 11.84 28.90 5.19
N SER A 120 11.47 27.66 5.52
CA SER A 120 12.26 26.49 5.15
C SER A 120 12.12 26.23 3.64
N PRO A 121 13.21 26.20 2.87
CA PRO A 121 13.19 25.76 1.49
C PRO A 121 12.67 24.32 1.41
N CYS A 122 11.70 24.06 0.53
CA CYS A 122 11.27 22.71 0.23
C CYS A 122 12.49 21.89 -0.24
N PRO A 123 12.67 20.65 0.25
CA PRO A 123 13.72 19.78 -0.24
C PRO A 123 13.52 19.55 -1.76
N PRO A 124 14.61 19.44 -2.54
CA PRO A 124 14.52 19.15 -3.96
C PRO A 124 13.81 17.80 -4.16
N LEU A 125 12.83 17.79 -5.07
CA LEU A 125 12.03 16.61 -5.39
C LEU A 125 12.92 15.50 -5.93
N SER A 126 12.63 14.28 -5.53
CA SER A 126 13.38 13.10 -5.96
C SER A 126 13.09 12.81 -7.44
N PRO A 127 14.05 12.27 -8.23
CA PRO A 127 13.85 11.99 -9.65
C PRO A 127 12.64 11.09 -9.97
N GLU A 128 12.18 10.30 -9.00
CA GLU A 128 10.97 9.48 -9.09
C GLU A 128 9.65 10.28 -9.06
N GLU A 129 9.69 11.51 -8.56
CA GLU A 129 8.54 12.40 -8.41
C GLU A 129 8.32 13.27 -9.67
N GLU A 130 9.41 13.63 -10.37
CA GLU A 130 9.34 14.31 -11.67
C GLU A 130 8.77 13.40 -12.77
N GLU A 131 9.13 12.10 -12.78
CA GLU A 131 8.57 11.13 -13.73
C GLU A 131 7.05 11.00 -13.54
N LEU A 132 6.56 11.15 -12.32
CA LEU A 132 5.15 10.99 -11.96
C LEU A 132 4.27 12.15 -12.46
N LEU A 133 4.86 13.34 -12.65
CA LEU A 133 4.16 14.53 -13.17
C LEU A 133 4.01 14.51 -14.70
N ASP A 134 4.94 13.86 -15.42
CA ASP A 134 4.88 13.70 -16.88
C ASP A 134 3.69 12.84 -17.33
N PHE A 135 3.23 11.91 -16.48
CA PHE A 135 2.06 11.08 -16.76
C PHE A 135 0.70 11.80 -16.70
N THR A 136 0.68 13.05 -16.24
CA THR A 136 -0.56 13.84 -16.04
C THR A 136 -0.75 14.97 -17.05
N SER A 137 0.24 15.22 -17.91
CA SER A 137 0.18 16.24 -18.99
C SER A 137 -0.28 15.68 -20.34
#